data_AF-A0A535CT30-F1
#
_entry.id   AF-A0A535CT30-F1
#
_cell.length_a   1.000
_cell.length_b   1.000
_cell.length_c   1.000
_cell.angle_alpha   90.00
_cell.angle_beta   90.00
_cell.angle_gamma   90.00
#
_symmetry.space_group_name_H-M   'P 1'
#
loop_
_entity.id
_entity.type
_entity.pdbx_description
1 polymer ?
#
loop_
_entity_poly.entity_id
_entity_poly.type
_entity_poly.pdbx_seq_one_letter_code
_entity_poly.pdbx_strand_id
1 'polypeptide(L)'
;MNRLSGAAVIGVPTRLLLLLVGGLLLLSGCATPPGTQRQEGAAAAPPSAPKTLRIGSQFEPVEGVAVFAGSSNKAAQLTWMFHAGLTAYDPQGNLQPRIARKVPSIADGDWKVFPDGGMELT
;
A
#
# COMPACT_ATOMS: atom_id res chain seq x y z
N MET A 1 -53.18 -0.92 -46.51
CA MET A 1 -52.18 -1.69 -45.74
C MET A 1 -51.65 -0.82 -44.61
N ASN A 2 -51.51 -1.43 -43.44
CA ASN A 2 -50.72 -1.04 -42.25
C ASN A 2 -51.19 0.10 -41.33
N ARG A 3 -51.71 -0.34 -40.17
CA ARG A 3 -51.78 0.35 -38.87
C ARG A 3 -50.42 0.28 -38.18
N LEU A 4 -49.96 1.38 -37.56
CA LEU A 4 -49.00 1.46 -36.44
C LEU A 4 -49.17 2.90 -35.88
N SER A 5 -49.11 3.24 -34.60
CA SER A 5 -48.95 2.51 -33.34
C SER A 5 -49.35 3.53 -32.26
N GLY A 6 -50.34 3.22 -31.43
CA GLY A 6 -50.73 4.07 -30.29
C GLY A 6 -49.76 3.81 -29.14
N ALA A 7 -49.01 4.83 -28.71
CA ALA A 7 -48.20 4.76 -27.51
C ALA A 7 -49.12 4.61 -26.30
N ALA A 8 -49.12 3.42 -25.69
CA ALA A 8 -49.77 3.17 -24.42
C ALA A 8 -49.04 3.98 -23.33
N VAL A 9 -49.71 4.99 -22.80
CA VAL A 9 -49.29 5.68 -21.57
C VAL A 9 -49.46 4.67 -20.43
N ILE A 10 -48.38 4.01 -20.05
CA ILE A 10 -48.35 3.10 -18.91
C ILE A 10 -48.57 3.95 -17.66
N GLY A 11 -49.80 3.96 -17.16
CA GLY A 11 -50.15 4.59 -15.89
C GLY A 11 -49.41 3.88 -14.77
N VAL A 12 -48.29 4.44 -14.34
CA VAL A 12 -47.59 3.98 -13.15
C VAL A 12 -48.55 4.20 -11.98
N PRO A 13 -48.97 3.14 -11.27
CA PRO A 13 -49.90 3.31 -10.17
C PRO A 13 -49.23 4.17 -9.11
N THR A 14 -49.94 5.18 -8.60
CA THR A 14 -49.43 6.18 -7.64
C THR A 14 -48.73 5.54 -6.44
N ARG A 15 -49.14 4.32 -6.05
CA ARG A 15 -48.50 3.51 -5.01
C ARG A 15 -47.08 3.06 -5.37
N LEU A 16 -46.83 2.68 -6.62
CA LEU A 16 -45.49 2.30 -7.10
C LEU A 16 -44.58 3.53 -7.15
N LEU A 17 -45.11 4.69 -7.55
CA LEU A 17 -44.37 5.95 -7.52
C LEU A 17 -43.97 6.32 -6.08
N LEU A 18 -44.88 6.19 -5.11
CA LEU A 18 -44.61 6.45 -3.70
C LEU A 18 -43.56 5.48 -3.12
N LEU A 19 -43.60 4.21 -3.50
CA LEU A 19 -42.60 3.22 -3.08
C LEU A 19 -41.22 3.52 -3.67
N LEU A 20 -41.15 3.93 -4.95
CA LEU A 20 -39.91 4.32 -5.60
C LEU A 20 -39.29 5.56 -4.95
N VAL A 21 -40.10 6.59 -4.70
CA VAL A 21 -39.65 7.82 -4.03
C VAL A 21 -39.20 7.53 -2.59
N GLY A 22 -39.96 6.72 -1.84
CA GLY A 22 -39.58 6.28 -0.50
C GLY A 22 -38.27 5.47 -0.48
N GLY A 23 -38.07 4.60 -1.48
CA GLY A 23 -36.83 3.87 -1.68
C GLY A 23 -35.64 4.80 -1.92
N LEU A 24 -35.74 5.74 -2.86
CA LEU A 24 -34.65 6.69 -3.11
C LEU A 24 -34.29 7.54 -1.89
N LEU A 25 -35.28 7.95 -1.08
CA LEU A 25 -35.04 8.69 0.16
C LEU A 25 -34.25 7.86 1.18
N LEU A 26 -34.58 6.57 1.34
CA LEU A 26 -33.87 5.65 2.23
C LEU A 26 -32.42 5.41 1.80
N LEU A 27 -32.13 5.35 0.49
CA LEU A 27 -30.76 5.19 0.00
C LEU A 27 -29.91 6.47 0.15
N SER A 28 -30.52 7.66 0.19
CA SER A 28 -29.77 8.92 0.31
C SER A 28 -29.21 9.21 1.71
N GLY A 29 -29.63 8.45 2.74
CA GLY A 29 -29.19 8.63 4.13
C GLY A 29 -27.80 8.08 4.47
N CYS A 30 -27.19 7.27 3.60
CA CYS A 30 -25.86 6.68 3.83
C CYS A 30 -24.69 7.52 3.28
N ALA A 31 -24.94 8.70 2.72
CA ALA A 31 -23.87 9.60 2.29
C ALA A 31 -23.36 10.40 3.49
N THR A 32 -22.23 9.97 4.06
CA THR A 32 -21.46 10.77 5.03
C THR A 32 -21.18 12.14 4.41
N PRO A 33 -21.57 13.26 5.03
CA PRO A 33 -21.20 14.58 4.53
C PRO A 33 -19.67 14.66 4.44
N PRO A 34 -19.08 15.36 3.45
CA PRO A 34 -17.66 15.66 3.47
C PRO A 34 -17.38 16.53 4.68
N GLY A 35 -17.05 15.88 5.80
CA GLY A 35 -16.59 16.54 6.99
C GLY A 35 -15.35 17.31 6.61
N THR A 36 -15.46 18.64 6.59
CA THR A 36 -14.28 19.48 6.68
C THR A 36 -13.69 19.18 8.04
N GLN A 37 -12.79 18.20 8.08
CA GLN A 37 -12.00 17.87 9.25
C GLN A 37 -11.09 19.07 9.47
N ARG A 38 -11.59 20.04 10.24
CA ARG A 38 -10.74 21.06 10.84
C ARG A 38 -9.72 20.26 11.63
N GLN A 39 -8.49 20.24 11.12
CA GLN A 39 -7.35 19.65 11.76
C GLN A 39 -7.02 20.55 12.95
N GLU A 40 -7.86 20.43 13.98
CA GLU A 40 -7.62 20.94 15.31
C GLU A 40 -6.32 20.28 15.73
N GLY A 41 -5.26 21.09 15.84
CA GLY A 41 -3.89 20.63 15.96
C GLY A 41 -3.82 19.48 16.95
N ALA A 42 -3.48 18.29 16.45
CA ALA A 42 -3.38 17.10 17.27
C ALA A 42 -2.45 17.45 18.42
N ALA A 43 -3.01 17.53 19.64
CA ALA A 43 -2.22 17.69 20.84
C ALA A 43 -1.13 16.62 20.79
N ALA A 44 0.13 17.04 20.95
CA ALA A 44 1.27 16.14 20.85
C ALA A 44 1.02 14.94 21.77
N ALA A 45 0.94 13.75 21.17
CA ALA A 45 0.76 12.53 21.93
C ALA A 45 1.88 12.43 22.97
N PRO A 46 1.57 12.04 24.22
CA PRO A 46 2.60 11.90 25.24
C PRO A 46 3.68 10.93 24.74
N PRO A 47 4.96 11.17 25.09
CA PRO A 47 6.06 10.33 24.63
C PRO A 47 5.79 8.88 25.03
N SER A 48 5.80 7.97 24.04
CA SER A 48 5.55 6.56 24.31
C SER A 48 6.65 5.99 25.21
N ALA A 49 6.27 5.18 26.19
CA ALA A 49 7.23 4.42 26.99
C ALA A 49 8.19 3.61 26.08
N PRO A 50 9.43 3.35 26.53
CA PRO A 50 10.39 2.55 25.76
C PRO A 50 9.81 1.20 25.34
N LYS A 51 9.98 0.84 24.06
CA LYS A 51 9.58 -0.46 23.53
C LYS A 51 10.78 -1.41 23.59
N THR A 52 10.66 -2.46 24.39
CA THR A 52 11.72 -3.47 24.54
C THR A 52 11.33 -4.75 23.82
N LEU A 53 12.19 -5.20 22.89
CA LEU A 53 12.09 -6.51 22.24
C LEU A 53 13.23 -7.41 22.72
N ARG A 54 12.91 -8.63 23.17
CA ARG A 54 13.90 -9.65 23.55
C ARG A 54 13.85 -10.79 22.52
N ILE A 55 14.99 -11.08 21.91
CA ILE A 55 15.13 -12.11 20.87
C ILE A 55 16.13 -13.14 21.37
N GLY A 56 15.76 -14.43 21.34
CA GLY A 56 16.65 -15.53 21.67
C GLY A 56 17.37 -16.06 20.43
N SER A 57 18.66 -16.35 20.55
CA SER A 57 19.43 -17.08 19.54
C SER A 57 19.85 -18.43 20.10
N GLN A 58 19.76 -19.47 19.27
CA GLN A 58 20.23 -20.83 19.62
C GLN A 58 21.75 -20.98 19.47
N PHE A 59 22.40 -20.05 18.77
CA PHE A 59 23.82 -20.10 18.44
C PHE A 59 24.47 -18.75 18.71
N GLU A 60 25.71 -18.79 19.21
CA GLU A 60 26.53 -17.61 19.38
C GLU A 60 27.06 -17.12 18.01
N PRO A 61 26.91 -15.84 17.65
CA PRO A 61 27.47 -15.31 16.42
C PRO A 61 28.98 -15.11 16.53
N VAL A 62 29.75 -16.17 16.24
CA VAL A 62 31.22 -16.18 16.33
C VAL A 62 31.91 -15.33 15.26
N GLU A 63 31.23 -15.05 14.13
CA GLU A 63 31.72 -14.18 13.07
C GLU A 63 31.48 -12.69 13.38
N GLY A 64 30.88 -12.40 14.54
CA GLY A 64 30.54 -11.05 14.97
C GLY A 64 29.37 -10.45 14.20
N VAL A 65 29.27 -9.11 14.28
CA VAL A 65 28.30 -8.29 13.53
C VAL A 65 28.88 -8.00 12.15
N ALA A 66 29.22 -9.04 11.39
CA ALA A 66 29.84 -8.88 10.08
C ALA A 66 28.84 -8.31 9.05
N VAL A 67 29.33 -7.40 8.20
CA VAL A 67 28.55 -6.81 7.09
C VAL A 67 28.21 -7.86 6.03
N PHE A 68 29.06 -8.89 5.90
CA PHE A 68 28.94 -9.96 4.93
C PHE A 68 28.73 -11.30 5.64
N ALA A 69 27.60 -11.42 6.33
CA ALA A 69 27.20 -12.72 6.84
C ALA A 69 26.66 -13.58 5.67
N GLY A 70 27.02 -14.86 5.64
CA GLY A 70 26.53 -15.77 4.59
C GLY A 70 25.00 -15.79 4.49
N SER A 71 24.46 -16.27 3.36
CA SER A 71 23.02 -16.25 3.05
C SER A 71 22.13 -17.12 3.97
N SER A 72 22.71 -17.78 4.98
CA SER A 72 21.93 -18.55 5.94
C SER A 72 21.09 -17.63 6.83
N ASN A 73 19.84 -18.04 7.09
CA ASN A 73 18.90 -17.31 7.96
C ASN A 73 19.46 -17.02 9.37
N LYS A 74 20.49 -17.75 9.82
CA LYS A 74 21.12 -17.57 11.13
C LYS A 74 21.97 -16.29 11.19
N ALA A 75 22.77 -16.06 10.15
CA ALA A 75 23.76 -14.99 10.11
C ALA A 75 23.17 -13.69 9.51
N ALA A 76 22.19 -13.83 8.61
CA ALA A 76 21.51 -12.70 7.97
C ALA A 76 20.70 -11.83 8.97
N GLN A 77 20.12 -12.43 10.02
CA GLN A 77 19.29 -11.70 11.00
C GLN A 77 20.06 -10.59 11.73
N LEU A 78 21.28 -10.89 12.19
CA LEU A 78 22.12 -9.90 12.86
C LEU A 78 22.58 -8.82 11.89
N THR A 79 22.87 -9.20 10.64
CA THR A 79 23.23 -8.25 9.59
C THR A 79 22.13 -7.21 9.42
N TRP A 80 20.85 -7.61 9.34
CA TRP A 80 19.74 -6.67 9.16
C TRP A 80 19.39 -5.87 10.41
N MET A 81 19.76 -6.34 11.61
CA MET A 81 19.54 -5.63 12.87
C MET A 81 20.53 -4.48 13.06
N PHE A 82 21.77 -4.66 12.59
CA PHE A 82 22.85 -3.69 12.77
C PHE A 82 23.25 -2.93 11.51
N HIS A 83 22.84 -3.40 10.32
CA HIS A 83 23.17 -2.77 9.04
C HIS A 83 21.94 -2.50 8.19
N ALA A 84 21.97 -1.35 7.52
CA ALA A 84 20.99 -0.96 6.53
C ALA A 84 21.59 -1.13 5.11
N GLY A 85 21.02 -2.03 4.32
CA GLY A 85 21.27 -2.09 2.88
C GLY A 85 20.61 -0.93 2.14
N LEU A 86 21.04 -0.69 0.89
CA LEU A 86 20.46 0.32 0.00
C LEU A 86 18.95 0.14 -0.20
N THR A 87 18.54 -1.12 -0.32
CA THR A 87 17.17 -1.58 -0.52
C THR A 87 16.81 -2.68 0.49
N ALA A 88 15.51 -2.98 0.61
CA ALA A 88 14.99 -4.10 1.40
C ALA A 88 13.68 -4.60 0.79
N TYR A 89 13.36 -5.88 0.98
CA TYR A 89 12.06 -6.42 0.59
C TYR A 89 11.01 -6.10 1.67
N ASP A 90 9.81 -5.73 1.23
CA ASP A 90 8.64 -5.63 2.10
C ASP A 90 8.03 -7.04 2.36
N PRO A 91 7.00 -7.16 3.23
CA PRO A 91 6.38 -8.46 3.53
C PRO A 91 5.71 -9.14 2.31
N GLN A 92 5.43 -8.39 1.24
CA GLN A 92 4.88 -8.90 -0.01
C GLN A 92 5.99 -9.28 -1.00
N GLY A 93 7.25 -9.06 -0.65
CA GLY A 93 8.40 -9.35 -1.49
C GLY A 93 8.70 -8.26 -2.53
N ASN A 94 8.11 -7.06 -2.43
CA ASN A 94 8.49 -5.97 -3.31
C ASN A 94 9.78 -5.31 -2.81
N LEU A 95 10.68 -4.99 -3.73
CA LEU A 95 11.93 -4.31 -3.41
C LEU A 95 11.67 -2.83 -3.18
N GLN A 96 12.00 -2.35 -1.98
CA GLN A 96 11.79 -0.98 -1.54
C GLN A 96 13.13 -0.27 -1.32
N PRO A 97 13.22 1.05 -1.57
CA PRO A 97 14.36 1.85 -1.13
C PRO A 97 14.39 1.90 0.40
N ARG A 98 15.58 1.74 1.00
CA ARG A 98 15.77 1.86 2.46
C ARG A 98 16.62 3.06 2.84
N ILE A 99 17.87 3.08 2.40
CA ILE A 99 18.74 4.28 2.48
C ILE A 99 19.04 4.87 1.10
N ALA A 100 18.75 4.13 0.03
CA ALA A 100 18.81 4.66 -1.32
C ALA A 100 17.68 5.66 -1.57
N ARG A 101 17.90 6.61 -2.50
CA ARG A 101 16.84 7.54 -2.94
C ARG A 101 15.72 6.83 -3.70
N LYS A 102 16.06 5.79 -4.45
CA LYS A 102 15.15 4.92 -5.20
C LYS A 102 15.80 3.58 -5.51
N VAL A 103 15.00 2.62 -5.94
CA VAL A 103 15.49 1.36 -6.53
C VAL A 103 15.74 1.62 -8.02
N PRO A 104 16.98 1.49 -8.53
CA PRO A 104 17.26 1.68 -9.95
C PRO A 104 16.48 0.69 -10.83
N SER A 105 15.91 1.16 -11.94
CA SER A 105 15.15 0.32 -12.88
C SER A 105 15.50 0.63 -14.35
N ILE A 106 15.50 -0.41 -15.20
CA ILE A 106 15.80 -0.24 -16.64
C ILE A 106 14.65 0.51 -17.32
N ALA A 107 13.41 0.25 -16.87
CA ALA A 107 12.22 0.90 -17.37
C ALA A 107 12.25 2.42 -17.16
N ASP A 108 12.84 2.88 -16.05
CA ASP A 108 12.99 4.30 -15.74
C ASP A 108 14.25 4.92 -16.36
N GLY A 109 15.08 4.12 -17.04
CA GLY A 109 16.32 4.57 -17.67
C GLY A 109 17.48 4.80 -16.70
N ASP A 110 17.39 4.30 -15.45
CA ASP A 110 18.44 4.47 -14.43
C ASP A 110 19.72 3.71 -14.73
N TRP A 111 19.60 2.71 -15.59
CA TRP A 111 20.69 1.88 -16.05
C TRP A 111 20.38 1.35 -17.43
N LYS A 112 21.42 1.37 -18.27
CA LYS A 112 21.39 0.87 -19.64
C LYS A 112 22.24 -0.39 -19.72
N VAL A 113 21.69 -1.43 -20.34
CA VAL A 113 22.42 -2.65 -20.67
C VAL A 113 22.87 -2.57 -22.12
N PHE A 114 24.16 -2.81 -22.37
CA PHE A 114 24.75 -2.82 -23.70
C PHE A 114 24.64 -4.22 -24.34
N PRO A 115 24.75 -4.34 -25.69
CA PRO A 115 24.67 -5.64 -26.37
C PRO A 115 25.76 -6.64 -25.97
N ASP A 116 26.88 -6.18 -25.44
CA ASP A 116 27.97 -7.00 -24.91
C ASP A 116 27.74 -7.46 -23.47
N GLY A 117 26.62 -7.08 -22.85
CA GLY A 117 26.26 -7.39 -21.46
C GLY A 117 26.82 -6.39 -20.44
N GLY A 118 27.51 -5.34 -20.86
CA GLY A 118 27.91 -4.25 -19.99
C GLY A 118 26.72 -3.46 -19.45
N MET A 119 26.92 -2.75 -18.34
CA MET A 119 25.90 -1.87 -17.75
C MET A 119 26.48 -0.50 -17.41
N GLU A 120 25.70 0.55 -17.64
CA GLU A 120 25.98 1.94 -17.24
C GLU A 120 24.84 2.44 -16.36
N LEU A 121 25.17 3.02 -15.20
CA LEU A 121 24.22 3.72 -14.32
C LEU A 121 24.12 5.19 -14.77
N THR A 122 22.92 5.67 -15.01
CA THR A 122 22.61 7.05 -15.48
C THR A 122 22.08 7.91 -14.32
#